data_AF-A0A0H2RM61-F1
#
_entry.id   AF-A0A0H2RM61-F1
#
_cell.length_a   1.000
_cell.length_b   1.000
_cell.length_c   1.000
_cell.angle_alpha   90.00
_cell.angle_beta   90.00
_cell.angle_gamma   90.00
#
_symmetry.space_group_name_H-M   'P 1'
#
loop_
_entity.id
_entity.type
_entity.pdbx_description
1 polymer ?
#
loop_
_entity_poly.entity_id
_entity_poly.type
_entity_poly.pdbx_seq_one_letter_code
_entity_poly.pdbx_strand_id
1 'polypeptide(L)'
;MSLAEESESRKARLAALRRKKLGQNADEDQPMEEVTLSRRNFDPATRTLRKRTFEDDQEMEDTVEKNVEGLAEQIIVEDEQRKAEDLDLLNIAPKRINWDLKREMERKAAKLERQTQEAIYKLIRQRLVAQKGETDDLVGAIKAQEVADAEDDSDDDS
;
A
#
# COMPACT_ATOMS: atom_id res chain seq x y z
N MET A 1 1.72 5.05 42.18
CA MET A 1 0.92 3.98 42.81
C MET A 1 1.84 2.81 43.08
N SER A 2 1.79 2.24 44.28
CA SER A 2 2.70 1.16 44.66
C SER A 2 2.24 -0.17 44.06
N LEU A 3 3.18 -1.02 43.65
CA LEU A 3 2.90 -2.36 43.11
C LEU A 3 2.05 -3.20 44.07
N ALA A 4 2.22 -2.99 45.38
CA ALA A 4 1.42 -3.65 46.41
C ALA A 4 -0.07 -3.26 46.33
N GLU A 5 -0.36 -1.97 46.16
CA GLU A 5 -1.71 -1.41 46.11
C GLU A 5 -2.47 -1.88 44.85
N GLU A 6 -1.77 -1.98 43.72
CA GLU A 6 -2.32 -2.50 42.48
C GLU A 6 -2.60 -4.02 42.57
N SER A 7 -1.77 -4.77 43.29
CA SER A 7 -2.00 -6.20 43.55
C SER A 7 -3.22 -6.44 44.45
N GLU A 8 -3.43 -5.59 45.45
CA GLU A 8 -4.56 -5.68 46.37
C GLU A 8 -5.87 -5.29 45.68
N SER A 9 -5.87 -4.24 44.85
CA SER A 9 -7.04 -3.87 44.05
C SER A 9 -7.44 -4.97 43.05
N ARG A 10 -6.47 -5.62 42.40
CA ARG A 10 -6.71 -6.76 41.51
C ARG A 10 -7.26 -7.96 42.27
N LYS A 11 -6.71 -8.26 43.45
CA LYS A 11 -7.18 -9.35 44.32
C LYS A 11 -8.63 -9.11 44.77
N ALA A 12 -8.97 -7.88 45.14
CA ALA A 12 -10.33 -7.48 45.52
C ALA A 12 -11.31 -7.62 44.35
N ARG A 13 -10.96 -7.13 43.15
CA ARG A 13 -11.78 -7.28 41.93
C ARG A 13 -12.02 -8.75 41.57
N LEU A 14 -10.99 -9.59 41.62
CA LEU A 14 -11.12 -11.03 41.34
C LEU A 14 -11.97 -11.76 42.40
N ALA A 15 -11.87 -11.35 43.67
CA ALA A 15 -12.71 -11.89 44.73
C ALA A 15 -14.19 -11.51 44.53
N ALA A 16 -14.48 -10.28 44.12
CA ALA A 16 -15.84 -9.83 43.79
C ALA A 16 -16.43 -10.64 42.61
N LEU A 17 -15.65 -10.84 41.53
CA LEU A 17 -16.08 -11.67 40.39
C LEU A 17 -16.32 -13.13 40.78
N ARG A 18 -15.50 -13.70 41.68
CA ARG A 18 -15.70 -15.06 42.20
C ARG A 18 -16.96 -15.19 43.05
N ARG A 19 -17.25 -14.22 43.91
CA ARG A 19 -18.49 -14.18 44.70
C ARG A 19 -19.74 -14.09 43.82
N LYS A 20 -19.71 -13.21 42.80
CA LYS A 20 -20.80 -13.09 41.81
C LYS A 20 -21.01 -14.36 40.99
N LYS A 21 -19.94 -15.08 40.63
CA LYS A 21 -20.03 -16.38 39.93
C LYS A 21 -20.67 -17.48 40.80
N LEU A 22 -20.47 -17.45 42.12
CA LEU A 22 -21.03 -18.44 43.05
C LEU A 22 -22.49 -18.15 43.45
N GLY A 23 -23.10 -17.06 42.98
CA GLY A 23 -24.52 -16.77 43.20
C GLY A 23 -24.90 -16.39 44.63
N GLN A 24 -23.93 -16.14 45.53
CA GLN A 24 -24.19 -15.55 46.84
C GLN A 24 -24.29 -14.02 46.68
N ASN A 25 -25.51 -13.51 46.55
CA ASN A 25 -25.80 -12.09 46.70
C ASN A 25 -26.14 -11.82 48.17
N ALA A 26 -25.32 -11.01 48.86
CA ALA A 26 -25.71 -10.37 50.10
C ALA A 26 -25.00 -9.01 50.23
N ASP A 27 -25.86 -8.02 50.44
CA ASP A 27 -25.68 -6.63 50.85
C ASP A 27 -25.43 -5.55 49.79
N GLU A 28 -26.50 -4.75 49.67
CA GLU A 28 -26.65 -3.41 49.11
C GLU A 28 -25.66 -2.43 49.78
N ASP A 29 -25.39 -1.29 49.13
CA ASP A 29 -24.49 -0.19 49.56
C ASP A 29 -23.05 -0.12 48.97
N GLN A 30 -22.88 -0.40 47.68
CA GLN A 30 -21.86 0.30 46.86
C GLN A 30 -22.44 0.60 45.47
N PRO A 31 -22.15 1.76 44.84
CA PRO A 31 -22.58 2.04 43.47
C PRO A 31 -21.89 1.03 42.55
N MET A 32 -22.63 -0.01 42.18
CA MET A 32 -22.17 -1.02 41.24
C MET A 32 -22.06 -0.36 39.88
N GLU A 33 -20.84 -0.05 39.44
CA GLU A 33 -20.57 0.06 38.01
C GLU A 33 -21.01 -1.27 37.38
N GLU A 34 -22.09 -1.22 36.61
CA GLU A 34 -22.58 -2.37 35.83
C GLU A 34 -21.49 -2.75 34.84
N VAL A 35 -20.61 -3.67 35.24
CA VAL A 35 -19.68 -4.31 34.32
C VAL A 35 -20.52 -5.19 33.40
N THR A 36 -20.94 -4.60 32.29
CA THR A 36 -21.63 -5.28 31.19
C THR A 36 -20.64 -6.26 30.58
N LEU A 37 -20.83 -7.54 30.84
CA LEU A 37 -20.05 -8.60 30.21
C LEU A 37 -20.44 -8.64 28.73
N SER A 38 -19.67 -7.94 27.89
CA SER A 38 -19.84 -7.95 26.44
C SER A 38 -19.65 -9.38 25.93
N ARG A 39 -20.75 -10.02 25.51
CA ARG A 39 -20.73 -11.35 24.91
C ARG A 39 -20.32 -11.21 23.46
N ARG A 40 -19.02 -10.95 23.23
CA ARG A 40 -18.46 -10.62 21.91
C ARG A 40 -18.86 -11.57 20.77
N ASN A 41 -19.25 -12.82 21.07
CA ASN A 41 -19.69 -13.83 20.08
C ASN A 41 -20.96 -14.61 20.46
N PHE A 42 -21.81 -14.12 21.38
CA PHE A 42 -23.06 -14.82 21.75
C PHE A 42 -24.27 -14.15 21.12
N ASP A 43 -25.08 -14.93 20.40
CA ASP A 43 -26.36 -14.46 19.89
C ASP A 43 -27.48 -14.71 20.92
N PRO A 44 -28.13 -13.66 21.45
CA PRO A 44 -29.19 -13.79 22.45
C PRO A 44 -30.46 -14.47 21.91
N ALA A 45 -30.74 -14.42 20.61
CA ALA A 45 -31.94 -15.01 20.03
C ALA A 45 -31.81 -16.53 19.90
N THR A 46 -30.70 -17.00 19.34
CA THR A 46 -30.44 -18.44 19.16
C THR A 46 -29.77 -19.09 20.37
N ARG A 47 -29.29 -18.30 21.33
CA ARG A 47 -28.50 -18.75 22.49
C ARG A 47 -27.27 -19.58 22.11
N THR A 48 -26.75 -19.37 20.90
CA THR A 48 -25.56 -20.06 20.37
C THR A 48 -24.48 -19.06 19.98
N LEU A 49 -23.35 -19.56 19.47
CA LEU A 49 -22.31 -18.72 18.93
C LEU A 49 -22.83 -17.99 17.69
N ARG A 50 -22.52 -16.70 17.58
CA ARG A 50 -22.85 -15.87 16.42
C ARG A 50 -22.12 -16.45 15.20
N LYS A 51 -22.88 -17.07 14.29
CA LYS A 51 -22.36 -17.59 13.01
C LYS A 51 -22.53 -16.50 11.97
N ARG A 52 -21.48 -16.21 11.21
CA ARG A 52 -21.54 -15.33 10.05
C ARG A 52 -22.42 -15.98 8.99
N THR A 53 -23.48 -15.30 8.55
CA THR A 53 -24.40 -15.81 7.52
C THR A 53 -23.98 -15.28 6.15
N PHE A 54 -24.50 -15.89 5.07
CA PHE A 54 -24.23 -15.44 3.70
C PHE A 54 -24.73 -14.00 3.42
N GLU A 55 -25.69 -13.52 4.23
CA GLU A 55 -26.15 -12.13 4.22
C GLU A 55 -25.05 -11.16 4.71
N ASP A 56 -24.28 -11.54 5.75
CA ASP A 56 -23.11 -10.77 6.21
C ASP A 56 -21.99 -10.73 5.14
N ASP A 57 -21.90 -11.74 4.26
CA ASP A 57 -20.95 -11.76 3.15
C ASP A 57 -21.36 -10.79 2.02
N GLN A 58 -22.67 -10.62 1.79
CA GLN A 58 -23.18 -9.69 0.78
C GLN A 58 -22.98 -8.23 1.18
N GLU A 59 -23.10 -7.92 2.48
CA GLU A 59 -22.87 -6.59 3.06
C GLU A 59 -21.39 -6.16 3.07
N MET A 60 -20.44 -7.06 2.78
CA MET A 60 -19.04 -6.66 2.62
C MET A 60 -18.83 -5.97 1.28
N GLU A 61 -18.96 -4.65 1.27
CA GLU A 61 -18.78 -3.82 0.07
C GLU A 61 -17.31 -3.80 -0.43
N ASP A 62 -16.33 -3.93 0.47
CA ASP A 62 -14.90 -3.83 0.16
C ASP A 62 -14.25 -5.22 0.01
N THR A 63 -14.57 -5.92 -1.08
CA THR A 63 -13.88 -7.17 -1.45
C THR A 63 -13.20 -7.00 -2.81
N VAL A 64 -12.03 -7.63 -3.00
CA VAL A 64 -11.20 -7.47 -4.22
C VAL A 64 -11.97 -7.87 -5.47
N GLU A 65 -12.84 -8.88 -5.36
CA GLU A 65 -13.68 -9.39 -6.43
C GLU A 65 -14.66 -8.33 -6.94
N LYS A 66 -15.29 -7.56 -6.03
CA LYS A 66 -16.20 -6.45 -6.37
C LYS A 66 -15.44 -5.27 -6.98
N ASN A 67 -14.22 -5.00 -6.52
CA ASN A 67 -13.38 -3.94 -7.04
C ASN A 67 -12.85 -4.23 -8.46
N VAL A 68 -12.74 -5.51 -8.83
CA VAL A 68 -12.26 -5.97 -10.15
C VAL A 68 -13.43 -6.31 -11.09
N GLU A 69 -14.64 -6.44 -10.55
CA GLU A 69 -15.87 -6.65 -11.32
C GLU A 69 -16.05 -5.51 -12.34
N GLY A 70 -16.16 -5.87 -13.62
CA GLY A 70 -16.32 -4.92 -14.72
C GLY A 70 -15.04 -4.29 -15.28
N LEU A 71 -13.88 -4.41 -14.61
CA LEU A 71 -12.60 -3.89 -15.15
C LEU A 71 -12.20 -4.63 -16.43
N ALA A 72 -12.44 -5.94 -16.48
CA ALA A 72 -12.17 -6.74 -17.67
C ALA A 72 -12.99 -6.29 -18.88
N GLU A 73 -14.27 -5.96 -18.68
CA GLU A 73 -15.16 -5.47 -19.74
C GLU A 73 -14.72 -4.09 -20.22
N GLN A 74 -14.30 -3.20 -19.31
CA GLN A 74 -13.77 -1.88 -19.66
C GLN A 74 -12.49 -1.99 -20.51
N ILE A 75 -11.57 -2.89 -20.15
CA ILE A 75 -10.33 -3.12 -20.90
C ILE A 75 -10.64 -3.64 -22.30
N ILE A 76 -11.59 -4.57 -22.45
CA ILE A 76 -12.00 -5.10 -23.75
C ILE A 76 -12.60 -3.98 -24.62
N VAL A 77 -13.49 -3.16 -24.06
CA VAL A 77 -14.11 -2.04 -24.77
C VAL A 77 -13.06 -1.00 -25.19
N GLU A 78 -12.10 -0.68 -24.32
CA GLU A 78 -11.00 0.25 -24.64
C GLU A 78 -10.09 -0.30 -25.75
N ASP A 79 -9.74 -1.59 -25.70
CA ASP A 79 -8.91 -2.22 -26.74
C ASP A 79 -9.65 -2.30 -28.09
N GLU A 80 -10.96 -2.56 -28.08
CA GLU A 80 -11.79 -2.49 -29.29
C GLU A 80 -11.86 -1.07 -29.89
N GLN A 81 -11.98 -0.05 -29.04
CA GLN A 81 -11.95 1.35 -29.48
C GLN A 81 -10.60 1.72 -30.10
N ARG A 82 -9.49 1.36 -29.45
CA ARG A 82 -8.13 1.61 -29.98
C ARG A 82 -7.90 0.92 -31.32
N LYS A 83 -8.34 -0.34 -31.45
CA LYS A 83 -8.27 -1.06 -32.73
C LYS A 83 -9.11 -0.41 -33.82
N ALA A 84 -10.29 0.11 -33.48
CA ALA A 84 -11.14 0.82 -34.44
C ALA A 84 -10.48 2.12 -34.92
N GLU A 85 -9.80 2.86 -34.03
CA GLU A 85 -9.03 4.06 -34.38
C GLU A 85 -7.83 3.77 -35.28
N ASP A 86 -7.12 2.66 -35.02
CA ASP A 86 -5.98 2.19 -35.84
C ASP A 86 -6.41 1.70 -37.23
N LEU A 87 -7.64 1.18 -37.35
CA LEU A 87 -8.23 0.69 -38.61
C LEU A 87 -8.91 1.80 -39.44
N ASP A 88 -8.98 3.03 -38.93
CA ASP A 88 -9.51 4.16 -39.68
C ASP A 88 -8.56 4.57 -40.82
N LEU A 89 -8.98 4.29 -42.05
CA LEU A 89 -8.25 4.59 -43.28
C LEU A 89 -8.00 6.10 -43.46
N LEU A 90 -8.75 6.97 -42.78
CA LEU A 90 -8.58 8.41 -42.80
C LEU A 90 -7.35 8.87 -41.98
N ASN A 91 -6.96 8.09 -40.96
CA ASN A 91 -5.73 8.29 -40.18
C ASN A 91 -4.47 7.83 -40.94
N ILE A 92 -4.62 7.00 -41.98
CA ILE A 92 -3.55 6.57 -42.89
C ILE A 92 -3.34 7.63 -43.99
N ALA A 93 -3.30 8.90 -43.60
CA ALA A 93 -2.85 9.96 -44.47
C ALA A 93 -1.41 9.68 -44.94
N PRO A 94 -1.02 10.09 -46.17
CA PRO A 94 0.35 9.92 -46.63
C PRO A 94 1.31 10.59 -45.65
N LYS A 95 2.16 9.76 -45.07
CA LYS A 95 3.18 10.13 -44.09
C LYS A 95 4.10 11.21 -44.69
N ARG A 96 4.58 12.16 -43.87
CA ARG A 96 5.65 13.07 -44.31
C ARG A 96 6.88 12.24 -44.68
N ILE A 97 7.61 12.66 -45.72
CA ILE A 97 8.83 11.96 -46.22
C ILE A 97 9.82 11.66 -45.09
N ASN A 98 9.97 12.60 -44.14
CA ASN A 98 10.91 12.49 -43.01
C ASN A 98 10.30 11.80 -41.77
N TRP A 99 9.12 11.19 -41.85
CA TRP A 99 8.51 10.56 -40.67
C TRP A 99 9.39 9.42 -40.17
N ASP A 100 9.89 8.55 -41.05
CA ASP A 100 10.73 7.44 -40.60
C ASP A 100 12.02 7.93 -39.93
N LEU A 101 12.66 8.94 -40.52
CA LEU A 101 13.81 9.61 -39.92
C LEU A 101 13.49 10.17 -38.53
N LYS A 102 12.33 10.82 -38.37
CA LYS A 102 11.89 11.34 -37.06
C LYS A 102 11.73 10.20 -36.05
N ARG A 103 11.10 9.09 -36.43
CA ARG A 103 10.87 7.94 -35.56
C ARG A 103 12.18 7.29 -35.11
N GLU A 104 13.13 7.10 -36.04
CA GLU A 104 14.44 6.54 -35.71
C GLU A 104 15.26 7.48 -34.82
N MET A 105 15.23 8.78 -35.11
CA MET A 105 15.90 9.80 -34.28
C MET A 105 15.27 9.88 -32.89
N GLU A 106 13.95 9.77 -32.78
CA GLU A 106 13.23 9.79 -31.50
C GLU A 106 13.57 8.57 -30.64
N ARG A 107 13.68 7.38 -31.24
CA ARG A 107 14.16 6.18 -30.53
C ARG A 107 15.58 6.36 -29.98
N LYS A 108 16.50 6.94 -30.76
CA LYS A 108 17.87 7.22 -30.32
C LYS A 108 17.91 8.33 -29.26
N ALA A 109 17.14 9.38 -29.46
CA ALA A 109 17.04 10.51 -28.53
C ALA A 109 16.48 10.07 -27.18
N ALA A 110 15.48 9.18 -27.14
CA ALA A 110 14.91 8.69 -25.88
C ALA A 110 15.95 7.97 -24.99
N LYS A 111 16.86 7.18 -25.59
CA LYS A 111 17.97 6.55 -24.85
C LYS A 111 18.91 7.59 -24.25
N LEU A 112 19.28 8.58 -25.06
CA LEU A 112 20.15 9.68 -24.61
C LEU A 112 19.46 10.58 -23.58
N GLU A 113 18.17 10.82 -23.70
CA GLU A 113 17.38 11.66 -22.78
C GLU A 113 17.36 11.04 -21.38
N ARG A 114 17.20 9.71 -21.28
CA ARG A 114 17.30 8.98 -20.00
C ARG A 114 18.66 9.21 -19.34
N GLN A 115 19.75 8.97 -20.07
CA GLN A 115 21.12 9.17 -19.56
C GLN A 115 21.41 10.64 -19.22
N THR A 116 20.89 11.57 -20.02
CA THR A 116 21.05 13.01 -19.79
C THR A 116 20.35 13.42 -18.49
N GLN A 117 19.15 12.90 -18.26
CA GLN A 117 18.38 13.18 -17.05
C GLN A 117 19.05 12.57 -15.81
N GLU A 118 19.59 11.36 -15.90
CA GLU A 118 20.42 10.76 -14.84
C GLU A 118 21.66 11.61 -14.55
N ALA A 119 22.37 12.07 -15.58
CA ALA A 119 23.52 12.96 -15.41
C ALA A 119 23.12 14.28 -14.74
N ILE A 120 21.98 14.86 -15.10
CA ILE A 120 21.42 16.06 -14.45
C ILE A 120 21.16 15.79 -12.97
N TYR A 121 20.52 14.65 -12.62
CA TYR A 121 20.29 14.28 -11.23
C TYR A 121 21.59 14.11 -10.44
N LYS A 122 22.61 13.46 -11.03
CA LYS A 122 23.93 13.30 -10.44
C LYS A 122 24.60 14.65 -10.18
N LEU A 123 24.60 15.55 -11.16
CA LEU A 123 25.14 16.91 -11.00
C LEU A 123 24.42 17.71 -9.92
N ILE A 124 23.09 17.61 -9.85
CA ILE A 124 22.30 18.27 -8.80
C ILE A 124 22.67 17.72 -7.42
N ARG A 125 22.79 16.40 -7.28
CA ARG A 125 23.20 15.75 -6.02
C ARG A 125 24.60 16.21 -5.59
N GLN A 126 25.57 16.18 -6.50
CA GLN A 126 26.94 16.66 -6.24
C GLN A 126 26.95 18.13 -5.80
N ARG A 127 26.17 18.98 -6.49
CA ARG A 127 26.06 20.42 -6.16
C ARG A 127 25.45 20.64 -4.76
N LEU A 128 24.43 19.88 -4.38
CA LEU A 128 23.81 19.97 -3.06
C LEU A 128 24.77 19.50 -1.95
N VAL A 129 25.50 18.40 -2.17
CA VAL A 129 26.52 17.90 -1.22
C VAL A 129 27.65 18.91 -1.06
N ALA A 130 28.14 19.47 -2.16
CA ALA A 130 29.17 20.52 -2.13
C ALA A 130 28.73 21.78 -1.36
N GLN A 131 27.45 22.17 -1.46
CA GLN A 131 26.91 23.27 -0.66
C GLN A 131 26.76 22.92 0.82
N LYS A 132 26.54 21.64 1.15
CA LYS A 132 26.34 21.17 2.54
C LYS A 132 27.65 20.90 3.29
N GLY A 133 28.80 20.97 2.61
CA GLY A 133 30.14 20.88 3.23
C GLY A 133 30.63 19.46 3.55
N GLU A 134 30.00 18.44 2.97
CA GLU A 134 30.29 17.01 3.22
C GLU A 134 31.01 16.43 1.99
N THR A 135 32.20 16.96 1.68
CA THR A 135 32.69 17.03 0.29
C THR A 135 33.44 15.81 -0.24
N ASP A 136 34.12 15.03 0.60
CA ASP A 136 35.11 14.06 0.08
C ASP A 136 34.63 12.61 0.14
N ASP A 137 34.06 12.15 1.26
CA ASP A 137 33.64 10.75 1.40
C ASP A 137 32.40 10.40 0.55
N LEU A 138 31.42 11.30 0.48
CA LEU A 138 30.20 11.08 -0.32
C LEU A 138 30.47 11.19 -1.82
N VAL A 139 31.34 12.10 -2.24
CA VAL A 139 31.73 12.23 -3.65
C VAL A 139 32.55 11.01 -4.08
N GLY A 140 33.42 10.49 -3.21
CA GLY A 140 34.13 9.21 -3.43
C GLY A 140 33.18 8.03 -3.58
N ALA A 141 32.16 7.92 -2.71
CA ALA A 141 31.16 6.85 -2.79
C ALA A 141 30.28 6.94 -4.04
N ILE A 142 29.87 8.14 -4.45
CA ILE A 142 29.12 8.35 -5.70
C ILE A 142 29.96 7.95 -6.92
N LYS A 143 31.25 8.28 -6.91
CA LYS A 143 32.17 7.95 -8.01
C LYS A 143 32.45 6.45 -8.08
N ALA A 144 32.55 5.77 -6.94
CA ALA A 144 32.67 4.31 -6.89
C ALA A 144 31.38 3.62 -7.41
N GLN A 145 30.21 4.17 -7.07
CA GLN A 145 28.94 3.69 -7.59
C GLN A 145 28.82 3.92 -9.10
N GLU A 146 29.31 5.04 -9.63
CA GLU A 146 29.35 5.30 -11.09
C GLU A 146 30.19 4.29 -11.86
N VAL A 147 31.29 3.79 -11.29
CA VAL A 147 32.11 2.75 -11.92
C VAL A 147 31.36 1.43 -11.96
N ALA A 148 30.65 1.07 -10.88
CA ALA A 148 29.84 -0.13 -10.83
C ALA A 148 28.66 -0.09 -11.81
N ASP A 149 27.93 1.04 -11.88
CA ASP A 149 26.80 1.23 -12.80
C ASP A 149 27.25 1.19 -14.27
N ALA A 150 28.47 1.66 -14.58
CA ALA A 150 29.03 1.64 -15.94
C ALA A 150 29.51 0.25 -16.39
N GLU A 151 29.91 -0.62 -15.46
CA GLU A 151 30.22 -2.03 -15.76
C GLU A 151 28.95 -2.82 -16.06
N ASP A 152 27.85 -2.56 -15.34
CA ASP A 152 26.56 -3.25 -15.51
C ASP A 152 25.86 -2.89 -16.85
N ASP A 153 25.92 -1.62 -17.28
CA ASP A 153 25.36 -1.17 -18.57
C ASP A 153 26.15 -1.70 -19.79
N SER A 154 27.36 -2.25 -19.58
CA SER A 154 28.20 -2.82 -20.65
C SER A 154 27.91 -4.28 -20.95
N ASP A 155 27.27 -5.00 -20.03
CA ASP A 155 26.91 -6.42 -20.17
C ASP A 155 25.52 -6.62 -20.85
N ASP A 156 24.70 -5.57 -20.99
CA ASP A 156 23.35 -5.63 -21.62
C ASP A 156 23.38 -5.39 -23.16
N ASP A 157 24.53 -5.09 -23.76
CA ASP A 157 24.69 -4.83 -25.21
C ASP A 157 25.39 -5.99 -25.97
N SER A 158 25.42 -7.20 -25.39
CA SER A 158 25.93 -8.44 -26.04
C SER A 158 24.83 -9.40 -26.50
#